data_AF-A0A9D8X2P8-F1
#
_entry.id   AF-A0A9D8X2P8-F1
#
_cell.length_a   1.000
_cell.length_b   1.000
_cell.length_c   1.000
_cell.angle_alpha   90.00
_cell.angle_beta   90.00
_cell.angle_gamma   90.00
#
_symmetry.space_group_name_H-M   'P 1'
#
loop_
_entity.id
_entity.type
_entity.pdbx_description
1 polymer ?
#
loop_
_entity_poly.entity_id
_entity_poly.type
_entity_poly.pdbx_seq_one_letter_code
_entity_poly.pdbx_strand_id
1 'polypeptide(L)' 'MDDNEVVCVCFQVTVGDIKKAIANGARTFEEIQNETQLGTGCGGCLGAAQELVSALLA' A
#
# COMPACT_ATOMS: atom_id res chain seq x y z
N MET A 1 -3.36 -6.75 -11.63
CA MET A 1 -3.18 -6.98 -10.19
C MET A 1 -4.54 -7.28 -9.60
N ASP A 2 -4.62 -8.35 -8.81
CA ASP A 2 -5.82 -8.73 -8.07
C ASP A 2 -5.95 -7.83 -6.82
N ASP A 3 -7.14 -7.34 -6.52
CA ASP A 3 -7.37 -6.42 -5.40
C ASP A 3 -7.29 -7.12 -4.03
N ASN A 4 -7.43 -8.45 -3.98
CA ASN A 4 -7.37 -9.23 -2.74
C ASN A 4 -5.94 -9.70 -2.39
N GLU A 5 -4.96 -9.41 -3.25
CA GLU A 5 -3.57 -9.76 -2.99
C GLU A 5 -3.06 -8.99 -1.77
N VAL A 6 -2.59 -9.72 -0.75
CA VAL A 6 -2.05 -9.14 0.48
C VAL A 6 -0.62 -8.67 0.25
N VAL A 7 -0.39 -7.38 0.43
CA VAL A 7 0.90 -6.71 0.31
C VAL A 7 1.60 -6.63 1.68
N CYS A 8 0.85 -6.35 2.74
CA CYS A 8 1.37 -6.30 4.11
C CYS A 8 0.69 -7.35 4.99
N VAL A 9 1.44 -8.38 5.38
CA VAL A 9 0.90 -9.44 6.25
C VAL A 9 0.63 -8.95 7.68
N CYS A 10 1.43 -8.02 8.20
CA CYS A 10 1.28 -7.50 9.57
C CYS A 10 -0.07 -6.82 9.82
N PHE A 11 -0.52 -6.03 8.84
CA PHE A 11 -1.75 -5.24 8.94
C PHE A 11 -2.83 -5.69 7.95
N GLN A 12 -2.60 -6.82 7.26
CA GLN A 12 -3.51 -7.38 6.25
C GLN A 12 -3.88 -6.37 5.15
N VAL A 13 -2.92 -5.52 4.74
CA VAL A 13 -3.14 -4.52 3.68
C VAL A 13 -3.09 -5.20 2.34
N THR A 14 -4.12 -5.00 1.53
CA THR A 14 -4.25 -5.53 0.17
C THR A 14 -3.94 -4.48 -0.90
N VAL A 15 -3.78 -4.93 -2.16
CA VAL A 15 -3.74 -4.03 -3.32
C VAL A 15 -5.00 -3.16 -3.40
N GLY A 16 -6.17 -3.72 -3.08
CA GLY A 16 -7.43 -2.99 -3.04
C GLY A 16 -7.42 -1.85 -2.02
N ASP A 17 -6.85 -2.08 -0.83
CA ASP A 17 -6.70 -1.03 0.20
C ASP A 17 -5.81 0.12 -0.27
N ILE A 18 -4.71 -0.20 -0.95
CA ILE A 18 -3.81 0.80 -1.53
C ILE A 18 -4.53 1.62 -2.61
N LYS A 19 -5.24 0.95 -3.53
CA LYS A 19 -6.03 1.64 -4.56
C LYS A 19 -7.13 2.53 -3.94
N LYS A 20 -7.74 2.07 -2.85
CA LYS A 20 -8.74 2.85 -2.12
C LYS A 20 -8.13 4.10 -1.48
N ALA A 21 -6.96 4.01 -0.86
CA ALA A 21 -6.23 5.17 -0.34
C ALA A 21 -5.91 6.17 -1.47
N ILE A 22 -5.46 5.67 -2.63
CA ILE A 22 -5.22 6.51 -3.83
C ILE A 22 -6.53 7.18 -4.30
N ALA A 23 -7.65 6.45 -4.31
CA ALA A 23 -8.96 6.99 -4.67
C ALA A 23 -9.47 8.05 -3.65
N ASN A 24 -9.10 7.91 -2.38
CA ASN A 24 -9.40 8.88 -1.32
C ASN A 24 -8.55 10.16 -1.40
N GLY A 25 -7.51 10.17 -2.23
CA GLY A 25 -6.68 11.34 -2.48
C GLY A 25 -5.21 11.18 -2.11
N ALA A 26 -4.78 10.03 -1.60
CA ALA A 26 -3.36 9.79 -1.35
C ALA A 26 -2.56 9.81 -2.67
N ARG A 27 -1.46 10.58 -2.69
CA ARG A 27 -0.58 10.78 -3.84
C ARG A 27 0.88 10.46 -3.53
N THR A 28 1.17 10.07 -2.31
CA THR A 28 2.51 9.68 -1.87
C THR A 28 2.47 8.37 -1.11
N PHE A 29 3.62 7.68 -1.07
CA PHE A 29 3.76 6.46 -0.26
C PHE A 29 3.45 6.75 1.20
N GLU A 30 3.95 7.85 1.76
CA GLU A 30 3.74 8.23 3.15
C GLU A 30 2.25 8.45 3.48
N GLU A 31 1.47 9.08 2.60
CA GLU A 31 0.02 9.21 2.77
C GLU A 31 -0.68 7.85 2.77
N ILE A 32 -0.28 6.94 1.87
CA ILE A 32 -0.81 5.57 1.83
C ILE A 32 -0.44 4.81 3.11
N GLN A 33 0.78 4.98 3.63
CA GLN A 33 1.19 4.39 4.91
C GLN A 33 0.35 4.94 6.07
N ASN A 34 0.02 6.22 6.07
CA ASN A 34 -0.82 6.84 7.10
C ASN A 34 -2.26 6.31 7.06
N GLU A 35 -2.82 6.06 5.87
CA GLU A 35 -4.18 5.52 5.74
C GLU A 35 -4.27 4.00 6.01
N THR A 36 -3.25 3.23 5.62
CA THR A 36 -3.33 1.75 5.58
C THR A 36 -2.40 1.04 6.56
N GLN A 37 -1.48 1.75 7.21
CA GLN A 37 -0.37 1.18 8.00
C GLN A 37 0.62 0.32 7.19
N LEU A 38 0.58 0.40 5.85
CA LEU A 38 1.49 -0.32 4.97
C LEU A 38 2.96 -0.10 5.36
N GLY A 39 3.69 -1.19 5.62
CA GLY A 39 5.13 -1.13 5.87
C GLY A 39 5.57 -0.52 7.21
N THR A 40 4.65 -0.11 8.10
CA THR A 40 5.00 0.52 9.40
C THR A 40 5.28 -0.50 10.52
N GLY A 41 5.08 -1.79 10.25
CA GLY A 41 5.24 -2.89 11.21
C GLY A 41 6.63 -3.50 11.17
N CYS A 42 6.76 -4.68 10.55
CA CYS A 42 8.06 -5.38 10.45
C CYS A 42 8.97 -4.87 9.32
N GLY A 43 8.44 -4.04 8.40
CA GLY A 43 9.17 -3.53 7.24
C GLY A 43 9.41 -4.52 6.10
N GLY A 44 9.07 -5.82 6.26
CA GLY A 44 9.37 -6.85 5.25
C GLY A 44 8.69 -6.68 3.89
N CYS A 45 7.63 -5.87 3.81
CA CYS A 45 6.93 -5.54 2.56
C CYS A 45 7.38 -4.22 1.92
N LEU A 46 8.24 -3.41 2.57
CA LEU A 46 8.51 -2.03 2.15
C LEU A 46 8.99 -1.90 0.70
N GLY A 47 9.93 -2.75 0.27
CA GLY A 47 10.45 -2.69 -1.10
C GLY A 47 9.35 -2.94 -2.15
N ALA A 48 8.65 -4.08 -2.04
CA ALA A 48 7.57 -4.42 -2.96
C ALA A 48 6.39 -3.42 -2.88
N ALA A 49 6.08 -2.92 -1.68
CA ALA A 49 5.04 -1.93 -1.46
C ALA A 49 5.36 -0.58 -2.12
N GLN A 50 6.61 -0.11 -2.05
CA GLN A 50 7.04 1.14 -2.68
C GLN A 50 6.98 1.04 -4.21
N GLU A 51 7.44 -0.08 -4.79
CA GLU A 51 7.35 -0.31 -6.24
C GLU A 51 5.89 -0.37 -6.70
N LEU A 52 5.04 -1.11 -5.98
CA LEU A 52 3.62 -1.20 -6.25
C LEU A 52 2.94 0.18 -6.22
N VAL A 53 3.16 0.94 -5.15
CA VAL A 53 2.56 2.27 -4.99
C VAL A 53 3.02 3.21 -6.10
N SER A 54 4.31 3.17 -6.46
CA SER A 54 4.84 3.98 -7.55
C SER A 54 4.21 3.62 -8.89
N ALA A 55 3.97 2.32 -9.13
CA ALA A 55 3.29 1.84 -10.34
C ALA A 55 1.80 2.20 -10.39
N LEU A 56 1.12 2.32 -9.24
CA LEU A 56 -0.30 2.69 -9.16
C LEU A 56 -0.54 4.21 -9.23
N LEU A 57 0.46 5.02 -8.96
CA LEU A 57 0.41 6.49 -9.01
C LEU A 57 0.89 7.08 -10.34
N ALA A 58 1.53 6.28 -11.20
CA ALA A 58 1.96 6.66 -12.54
C ALA A 58 0.78 6.75 -13.52
#